data_AF-A0A662KR45-F1
#
_entry.id   AF-A0A662KR45-F1
#
_cell.length_a   1.000
_cell.length_b   1.000
_cell.length_c   1.000
_cell.angle_alpha   90.00
_cell.angle_beta   90.00
_cell.angle_gamma   90.00
#
_symmetry.space_group_name_H-M   'P 1'
#
loop_
_entity.id
_entity.type
_entity.pdbx_description
1 polymer ?
#
loop_
_entity_poly.entity_id
_entity_poly.type
_entity_poly.pdbx_seq_one_letter_code
_entity_poly.pdbx_strand_id
1 'polypeptide(L)'
;METRITKLLGIKYPIIQGGMAWVAEPPLASAVCEAGGFGIITGSYYTPRELKEKIREMKELTDKPFGVNFTPGCENLEANLEVCIEEGVKAVTYGRGRRTTDLVIEFVKPEGILCFPAVGTLRQALRVEGEGADAVIVSGYEAGGHTGRISTLVLLSLVLGRVKIP
;
A
#
# COMPACT_ATOMS: atom_id res chain seq x y z
N MET A 1 -3.00 21.47 -2.69
CA MET A 1 -4.08 20.99 -1.80
C MET A 1 -3.42 20.10 -0.76
N GLU A 2 -3.58 20.39 0.52
CA GLU A 2 -2.98 19.62 1.60
C GLU A 2 -4.06 18.76 2.28
N THR A 3 -3.79 17.47 2.46
CA THR A 3 -4.69 16.51 3.10
C THR A 3 -3.91 15.68 4.14
N ARG A 4 -4.62 14.84 4.91
CA ARG A 4 -3.97 13.90 5.82
C ARG A 4 -3.03 12.93 5.08
N ILE A 5 -3.41 12.51 3.88
CA ILE A 5 -2.59 11.61 3.04
C ILE A 5 -1.33 12.32 2.54
N THR A 6 -1.42 13.57 2.08
CA THR A 6 -0.21 14.31 1.63
C THR A 6 0.78 14.51 2.78
N LYS A 7 0.28 14.77 4.00
CA LYS A 7 1.11 14.89 5.21
C LYS A 7 1.76 13.57 5.62
N LEU A 8 0.99 12.48 5.65
CA LEU A 8 1.50 11.16 6.05
C LEU A 8 2.60 10.67 5.11
N LEU A 9 2.37 10.78 3.80
CA LEU A 9 3.28 10.26 2.77
C LEU A 9 4.39 11.25 2.39
N GLY A 10 4.25 12.54 2.69
CA GLY A 10 5.21 13.57 2.27
C GLY A 10 5.16 13.87 0.77
N ILE A 11 3.96 13.85 0.17
CA ILE A 11 3.74 14.01 -1.28
C ILE A 11 2.97 15.30 -1.61
N LYS A 12 3.04 15.75 -2.87
CA LYS A 12 2.41 17.00 -3.33
C LYS A 12 0.92 16.82 -3.65
N TYR A 13 0.57 15.71 -4.29
CA TYR A 13 -0.78 15.40 -4.73
C TYR A 13 -1.30 14.16 -3.99
N PRO A 14 -2.53 14.15 -3.48
CA PRO A 14 -3.12 12.97 -2.83
C PRO A 14 -3.58 11.95 -3.88
N ILE A 15 -2.66 11.55 -4.75
CA ILE A 15 -2.86 10.62 -5.86
C ILE A 15 -1.84 9.50 -5.66
N ILE A 16 -2.36 8.29 -5.52
CA ILE A 16 -1.58 7.07 -5.32
C ILE A 16 -1.77 6.20 -6.56
N GLN A 17 -0.67 5.80 -7.20
CA GLN A 17 -0.72 4.77 -8.25
C GLN A 17 -0.85 3.40 -7.58
N GLY A 18 -1.90 2.66 -7.92
CA GLY A 18 -2.18 1.37 -7.28
C GLY A 18 -1.16 0.30 -7.65
N GLY A 19 -0.67 -0.48 -6.68
CA GLY A 19 0.25 -1.59 -6.94
C GLY A 19 -0.39 -2.66 -7.83
N MET A 20 0.14 -2.79 -9.05
CA MET A 20 -0.37 -3.70 -10.07
C MET A 20 0.70 -4.72 -10.41
N ALA A 21 0.39 -6.01 -10.21
CA ALA A 21 1.25 -7.11 -10.61
C ALA A 21 1.70 -6.94 -12.08
N TRP A 22 3.00 -7.12 -12.35
CA TRP A 22 3.62 -7.05 -13.69
C TRP A 22 3.61 -5.69 -14.40
N VAL A 23 2.89 -4.70 -13.87
CA VAL A 23 2.74 -3.37 -14.50
C VAL A 23 3.44 -2.29 -13.67
N ALA A 24 3.32 -2.38 -12.35
CA ALA A 24 3.87 -1.41 -11.42
C ALA A 24 5.35 -1.70 -11.13
N GLU A 25 6.17 -1.53 -12.17
CA GLU A 25 7.63 -1.61 -12.12
C GLU A 25 8.26 -0.24 -11.79
N PRO A 26 9.55 -0.19 -11.39
CA PRO A 26 10.22 1.05 -10.97
C PRO A 26 10.08 2.23 -11.96
N PRO A 27 10.17 2.06 -13.30
CA PRO A 27 10.00 3.19 -14.22
C PRO A 27 8.61 3.86 -14.15
N LEU A 28 7.55 3.08 -13.93
CA LEU A 28 6.19 3.64 -13.81
C LEU A 28 6.00 4.31 -12.45
N ALA A 29 6.38 3.62 -11.37
CA ALA A 29 6.21 4.14 -10.03
C ALA A 29 7.05 5.41 -9.80
N SER A 30 8.30 5.44 -10.27
CA SER A 30 9.19 6.61 -10.14
C SER A 30 8.67 7.81 -10.91
N ALA A 31 8.11 7.63 -12.11
CA ALA A 31 7.49 8.72 -12.86
C ALA A 31 6.30 9.35 -12.08
N VAL A 32 5.49 8.53 -11.38
CA VAL A 32 4.40 9.02 -10.54
C VAL A 32 4.93 9.81 -9.33
N CYS A 33 5.96 9.28 -8.66
CA CYS A 33 6.64 9.99 -7.59
C CYS A 33 7.19 11.33 -8.09
N GLU A 34 7.85 11.34 -9.24
CA GLU A 34 8.43 12.55 -9.82
C GLU A 34 7.39 13.61 -10.18
N ALA A 35 6.23 13.19 -10.68
CA ALA A 35 5.09 14.07 -10.90
C ALA A 35 4.47 14.61 -9.59
N GLY A 36 4.83 14.08 -8.42
CA GLY A 36 4.39 14.54 -7.11
C GLY A 36 3.27 13.72 -6.47
N GLY A 37 2.91 12.57 -7.06
CA GLY A 37 2.05 11.56 -6.44
C GLY A 37 2.86 10.55 -5.61
N PHE A 38 2.23 9.43 -5.26
CA PHE A 38 2.90 8.30 -4.59
C PHE A 38 2.88 7.06 -5.49
N GLY A 39 4.07 6.64 -5.92
CA GLY A 39 4.28 5.41 -6.69
C GLY A 39 4.37 4.18 -5.79
N ILE A 40 3.87 3.05 -6.29
CA ILE A 40 3.90 1.78 -5.57
C ILE A 40 4.38 0.70 -6.52
N ILE A 41 5.49 0.02 -6.17
CA ILE A 41 5.94 -1.18 -6.89
C ILE A 41 5.30 -2.45 -6.32
N THR A 42 5.26 -3.54 -7.08
CA THR A 42 4.79 -4.84 -6.57
C THR A 42 5.93 -5.64 -5.95
N GLY A 43 5.72 -6.22 -4.77
CA GLY A 43 6.67 -7.11 -4.08
C GLY A 43 6.21 -8.57 -3.99
N SER A 44 5.07 -8.90 -4.59
CA SER A 44 4.36 -10.16 -4.30
C SER A 44 4.97 -11.39 -4.95
N TYR A 45 5.64 -11.21 -6.10
CA TYR A 45 6.17 -12.28 -6.94
C TYR A 45 7.69 -12.37 -6.90
N TYR A 46 8.32 -11.52 -6.10
CA TYR A 46 9.76 -11.44 -5.98
C TYR A 46 10.24 -12.25 -4.78
N THR A 47 11.38 -12.91 -4.95
CA THR A 47 12.23 -13.30 -3.83
C THR A 47 12.76 -12.05 -3.11
N PRO A 48 13.23 -12.17 -1.85
CA PRO A 48 13.80 -11.03 -1.11
C PRO A 48 14.94 -10.35 -1.86
N ARG A 49 15.77 -11.14 -2.56
CA ARG A 49 16.85 -10.61 -3.39
C ARG A 49 16.32 -9.76 -4.55
N GLU A 50 15.37 -10.30 -5.33
CA GLU A 50 14.81 -9.58 -6.48
C GLU A 50 14.05 -8.31 -6.03
N LEU A 51 13.32 -8.38 -4.92
CA LEU A 51 12.65 -7.22 -4.35
C LEU A 51 13.66 -6.13 -3.95
N LYS A 52 14.78 -6.52 -3.33
CA LYS A 52 15.86 -5.60 -2.96
C LYS A 52 16.46 -4.93 -4.20
N GLU A 53 16.69 -5.68 -5.26
CA GLU A 53 17.16 -5.16 -6.56
C GLU A 53 16.15 -4.14 -7.13
N LYS A 54 14.85 -4.44 -7.09
CA LYS A 54 13.77 -3.55 -7.55
C LYS A 54 13.62 -2.27 -6.74
N ILE A 55 13.77 -2.37 -5.42
CA ILE A 55 13.75 -1.20 -4.51
C ILE A 55 14.96 -0.30 -4.78
N ARG A 56 16.12 -0.87 -5.08
CA ARG A 56 17.32 -0.10 -5.44
C ARG A 56 17.18 0.57 -6.79
N GLU A 57 16.65 -0.13 -7.79
CA GLU A 57 16.29 0.46 -9.09
C GLU A 57 15.35 1.66 -8.91
N MET A 58 14.35 1.54 -8.04
CA MET A 58 13.45 2.65 -7.70
C MET A 58 14.19 3.86 -7.10
N LYS A 59 15.13 3.62 -6.17
CA LYS A 59 15.95 4.68 -5.55
C LYS A 59 16.94 5.34 -6.51
N GLU A 60 17.38 4.63 -7.56
CA GLU A 60 18.21 5.23 -8.63
C GLU A 60 17.40 6.21 -9.50
N LEU A 61 16.08 6.01 -9.60
CA LEU A 61 15.19 6.80 -10.46
C LEU A 61 14.53 7.98 -9.72
N THR A 62 14.40 7.93 -8.39
CA THR A 62 13.78 9.00 -7.60
C THR A 62 14.23 8.99 -6.13
N ASP A 63 14.42 10.18 -5.56
CA ASP A 63 14.65 10.39 -4.13
C ASP A 63 13.33 10.55 -3.34
N LYS A 64 12.18 10.47 -4.01
CA LYS A 64 10.86 10.71 -3.40
C LYS A 64 10.32 9.46 -2.73
N PRO A 65 9.49 9.60 -1.67
CA PRO A 65 8.92 8.47 -0.97
C PRO A 65 8.02 7.61 -1.89
N PHE A 66 8.15 6.30 -1.77
CA PHE A 66 7.37 5.31 -2.51
C PHE A 66 6.97 4.13 -1.61
N GLY A 67 6.10 3.26 -2.12
CA GLY A 67 5.63 2.08 -1.41
C GLY A 67 5.81 0.76 -2.14
N VAL A 68 5.51 -0.32 -1.44
CA VAL A 68 5.53 -1.69 -1.97
C VAL A 68 4.18 -2.37 -1.72
N ASN A 69 3.68 -3.12 -2.70
CA ASN A 69 2.41 -3.86 -2.60
C ASN A 69 2.60 -5.37 -2.44
N PHE A 70 1.88 -5.95 -1.47
CA PHE A 70 1.82 -7.39 -1.20
C PHE A 70 0.41 -7.95 -1.35
N THR A 71 0.25 -8.94 -2.23
CA THR A 71 -1.00 -9.69 -2.36
C THR A 71 -1.11 -10.74 -1.26
N PRO A 72 -2.33 -11.04 -0.77
CA PRO A 72 -2.55 -12.17 0.12
C PRO A 72 -2.00 -13.46 -0.50
N GLY A 73 -1.26 -14.24 0.29
CA GLY A 73 -0.62 -15.48 -0.19
C GLY A 73 0.77 -15.30 -0.81
N CYS A 74 1.39 -14.12 -0.70
CA CYS A 74 2.82 -13.95 -1.01
C CYS A 74 3.65 -14.94 -0.18
N GLU A 75 4.38 -15.83 -0.85
CA GLU A 75 5.16 -16.90 -0.21
C GLU A 75 6.27 -16.36 0.68
N ASN A 76 6.97 -15.31 0.23
CA ASN A 76 8.12 -14.70 0.91
C ASN A 76 7.75 -13.45 1.72
N LEU A 77 6.50 -13.33 2.21
CA LEU A 77 6.01 -12.09 2.80
C LEU A 77 6.92 -11.54 3.91
N GLU A 78 7.25 -12.32 4.92
CA GLU A 78 8.05 -11.85 6.07
C GLU A 78 9.44 -11.37 5.64
N ALA A 79 10.17 -12.18 4.87
CA ALA A 79 11.49 -11.81 4.36
C ALA A 79 11.44 -10.60 3.41
N ASN A 80 10.35 -10.43 2.64
CA ASN A 80 10.16 -9.26 1.80
C ASN A 80 9.84 -8.00 2.62
N LEU A 81 9.15 -8.12 3.76
CA LEU A 81 8.91 -7.02 4.69
C LEU A 81 10.22 -6.59 5.38
N GLU A 82 11.08 -7.54 5.75
CA GLU A 82 12.44 -7.25 6.25
C GLU A 82 13.23 -6.44 5.23
N VAL A 83 13.19 -6.81 3.95
CA VAL A 83 13.81 -6.01 2.87
C VAL A 83 13.23 -4.60 2.79
N CYS A 84 11.90 -4.43 2.96
CA CYS A 84 11.28 -3.11 2.97
C CYS A 84 11.75 -2.25 4.15
N ILE A 85 11.96 -2.87 5.32
CA ILE A 85 12.50 -2.24 6.52
C ILE A 85 13.96 -1.82 6.29
N GLU A 86 14.81 -2.76 5.87
CA GLU A 86 16.24 -2.51 5.61
C GLU A 86 16.45 -1.37 4.60
N GLU A 87 15.63 -1.34 3.56
CA GLU A 87 15.73 -0.35 2.50
C GLU A 87 14.88 0.92 2.77
N GLY A 88 14.20 1.03 3.91
CA GLY A 88 13.49 2.26 4.32
C GLY A 88 12.32 2.66 3.41
N VAL A 89 11.52 1.69 2.97
CA VAL A 89 10.30 1.95 2.18
C VAL A 89 9.30 2.74 3.00
N LYS A 90 8.63 3.74 2.40
CA LYS A 90 7.75 4.66 3.16
C LYS A 90 6.44 4.02 3.61
N ALA A 91 5.84 3.19 2.76
CA ALA A 91 4.56 2.56 3.05
C ALA A 91 4.44 1.18 2.38
N VAL A 92 3.69 0.29 3.01
CA VAL A 92 3.30 -0.98 2.42
C VAL A 92 1.78 -1.02 2.24
N THR A 93 1.36 -1.53 1.09
CA THR A 93 -0.04 -1.77 0.77
C THR A 93 -0.29 -3.26 0.64
N TYR A 94 -1.48 -3.73 1.02
CA TYR A 94 -1.78 -5.15 0.95
C TYR A 94 -3.28 -5.45 0.86
N GLY A 95 -3.59 -6.61 0.32
CA GLY A 95 -4.98 -7.04 0.09
C GLY A 95 -5.68 -7.59 1.35
N ARG A 96 -6.90 -8.09 1.13
CA ARG A 96 -7.94 -8.38 2.15
C ARG A 96 -7.70 -9.63 3.02
N GLY A 97 -6.47 -10.14 3.12
CA GLY A 97 -6.14 -11.32 3.92
C GLY A 97 -6.02 -11.00 5.42
N ARG A 98 -6.77 -11.69 6.29
CA ARG A 98 -6.69 -11.48 7.75
C ARG A 98 -5.27 -11.70 8.28
N ARG A 99 -4.67 -12.85 7.96
CA ARG A 99 -3.29 -13.18 8.36
C ARG A 99 -2.26 -12.19 7.81
N THR A 100 -2.46 -11.71 6.58
CA THR A 100 -1.60 -10.70 5.96
C THR A 100 -1.64 -9.37 6.72
N THR A 101 -2.80 -8.97 7.25
CA THR A 101 -2.92 -7.69 7.95
C THR A 101 -2.15 -7.70 9.27
N ASP A 102 -2.38 -8.72 10.09
CA ASP A 102 -1.76 -8.83 11.42
C ASP A 102 -0.23 -8.90 11.28
N LEU A 103 0.27 -9.76 10.39
CA LEU A 103 1.71 -9.93 10.13
C LEU A 103 2.36 -8.65 9.61
N VAL A 104 1.75 -7.97 8.63
CA VAL A 104 2.35 -6.75 8.07
C VAL A 104 2.45 -5.67 9.13
N ILE A 105 1.37 -5.44 9.90
CA ILE A 105 1.38 -4.41 10.94
C ILE A 105 2.41 -4.73 12.02
N GLU A 106 2.52 -5.99 12.46
CA GLU A 106 3.47 -6.42 13.49
C GLU A 106 4.93 -6.16 13.07
N PHE A 107 5.29 -6.47 11.81
CA PHE A 107 6.65 -6.32 11.32
C PHE A 107 7.04 -4.85 11.08
N VAL A 108 6.21 -4.09 10.37
CA VAL A 108 6.69 -2.84 9.75
C VAL A 108 6.33 -1.59 10.54
N LYS A 109 5.30 -1.66 11.40
CA LYS A 109 4.84 -0.51 12.18
C LYS A 109 5.84 -0.05 13.24
N PRO A 110 6.53 -0.95 13.99
CA PRO A 110 7.59 -0.53 14.93
C PRO A 110 8.72 0.25 14.25
N GLU A 111 8.96 -0.03 12.97
CA GLU A 111 10.01 0.58 12.15
C GLU A 111 9.56 1.88 11.45
N GLY A 112 8.32 2.32 11.69
CA GLY A 112 7.78 3.58 11.15
C GLY A 112 7.31 3.52 9.70
N ILE A 113 7.17 2.32 9.13
CA ILE A 113 6.58 2.11 7.80
C ILE A 113 5.05 2.16 7.91
N LEU A 114 4.42 2.90 7.01
CA LEU A 114 2.97 3.11 7.02
C LEU A 114 2.22 1.91 6.42
N CYS A 115 1.12 1.50 7.06
CA CYS A 115 0.32 0.32 6.69
C CYS A 115 -1.01 0.71 6.03
N PHE A 116 -1.15 0.41 4.74
CA PHE A 116 -2.27 0.85 3.89
C PHE A 116 -3.05 -0.35 3.30
N PRO A 117 -3.87 -1.05 4.09
CA PRO A 117 -4.71 -2.16 3.63
C PRO A 117 -5.80 -1.74 2.65
N ALA A 118 -6.03 -2.57 1.63
CA ALA A 118 -7.18 -2.46 0.75
C ALA A 118 -8.40 -3.21 1.30
N VAL A 119 -9.56 -2.54 1.34
CA VAL A 119 -10.80 -3.04 1.95
C VAL A 119 -11.96 -3.02 0.97
N GLY A 120 -12.94 -3.90 1.17
CA GLY A 120 -14.12 -4.08 0.30
C GLY A 120 -15.45 -4.08 1.02
N THR A 121 -15.40 -3.94 2.33
CA THR A 121 -16.56 -3.91 3.21
C THR A 121 -16.26 -2.98 4.37
N LEU A 122 -17.30 -2.39 4.95
CA LEU A 122 -17.16 -1.60 6.18
C LEU A 122 -16.55 -2.42 7.32
N ARG A 123 -16.94 -3.71 7.44
CA ARG A 123 -16.40 -4.61 8.46
C ARG A 123 -14.88 -4.73 8.35
N GLN A 124 -14.34 -4.83 7.14
CA GLN A 124 -12.90 -4.86 6.92
C GLN A 124 -12.24 -3.54 7.30
N ALA A 125 -12.83 -2.39 6.92
CA ALA A 125 -12.31 -1.07 7.26
C ALA A 125 -12.19 -0.85 8.78
N LEU A 126 -13.25 -1.15 9.54
CA LEU A 126 -13.25 -1.04 11.00
C LEU A 126 -12.24 -1.99 11.65
N ARG A 127 -12.10 -3.20 11.11
CA ARG A 127 -11.15 -4.19 11.63
C ARG A 127 -9.72 -3.72 11.47
N VAL A 128 -9.31 -3.34 10.25
CA VAL A 128 -7.91 -2.96 10.00
C VAL A 128 -7.52 -1.66 10.70
N GLU A 129 -8.49 -0.75 10.92
CA GLU A 129 -8.28 0.40 11.80
C GLU A 129 -8.00 -0.05 13.25
N GLY A 130 -8.80 -0.97 13.80
CA GLY A 130 -8.61 -1.51 15.14
C GLY A 130 -7.30 -2.28 15.30
N GLU A 131 -6.80 -2.90 14.22
CA GLU A 131 -5.50 -3.57 14.14
C GLU A 131 -4.34 -2.55 14.02
N GLY A 132 -4.64 -1.28 13.69
CA GLY A 132 -3.68 -0.19 13.70
C GLY A 132 -3.16 0.23 12.33
N ALA A 133 -3.91 0.03 11.24
CA ALA A 133 -3.60 0.62 9.95
C ALA A 133 -3.49 2.15 10.02
N ASP A 134 -2.65 2.74 9.17
CA ASP A 134 -2.44 4.20 9.12
C ASP A 134 -3.40 4.90 8.15
N ALA A 135 -3.92 4.15 7.18
CA ALA A 135 -4.94 4.57 6.21
C ALA A 135 -5.66 3.35 5.64
N VAL A 136 -6.81 3.53 4.96
CA VAL A 136 -7.52 2.46 4.25
C VAL A 136 -7.74 2.77 2.78
N ILE A 137 -7.42 1.81 1.91
CA ILE A 137 -7.73 1.90 0.48
C ILE A 137 -9.11 1.29 0.24
N VAL A 138 -10.13 2.14 0.09
CA VAL A 138 -11.50 1.71 -0.19
C VAL A 138 -11.63 1.33 -1.66
N SER A 139 -11.73 0.04 -1.97
CA SER A 139 -11.73 -0.49 -3.33
C SER A 139 -13.09 -1.10 -3.70
N GLY A 140 -13.80 -0.44 -4.63
CA GLY A 140 -15.08 -0.90 -5.17
C GLY A 140 -14.97 -2.08 -6.13
N TYR A 141 -16.13 -2.63 -6.49
CA TYR A 141 -16.26 -3.75 -7.44
C TYR A 141 -15.73 -3.42 -8.85
N GLU A 142 -15.85 -2.16 -9.27
CA GLU A 142 -15.43 -1.64 -10.57
C GLU A 142 -13.91 -1.50 -10.73
N ALA A 143 -13.12 -1.76 -9.69
CA ALA A 143 -11.67 -1.81 -9.78
C ALA A 143 -11.19 -2.98 -10.67
N GLY A 144 -9.93 -2.92 -11.10
CA GLY A 144 -9.27 -4.07 -11.75
C GLY A 144 -8.81 -5.13 -10.73
N GLY A 145 -8.60 -6.36 -11.21
CA GLY A 145 -8.04 -7.46 -10.41
C GLY A 145 -9.04 -8.09 -9.44
N HIS A 146 -8.59 -8.43 -8.22
CA HIS A 146 -9.42 -9.06 -7.20
C HIS A 146 -10.30 -8.03 -6.49
N THR A 147 -11.60 -8.04 -6.78
CA THR A 147 -12.53 -7.03 -6.28
C THR A 147 -13.55 -7.54 -5.26
N GLY A 148 -14.28 -6.59 -4.65
CA GLY A 148 -15.39 -6.88 -3.74
C GLY A 148 -16.70 -7.03 -4.50
N ARG A 149 -17.81 -6.89 -3.77
CA ARG A 149 -19.17 -6.92 -4.35
C ARG A 149 -19.91 -5.59 -4.23
N ILE A 150 -19.30 -4.59 -3.61
CA ILE A 150 -19.92 -3.29 -3.33
C ILE A 150 -19.23 -2.25 -4.22
N SER A 151 -20.00 -1.41 -4.90
CA SER A 151 -19.44 -0.35 -5.75
C SER A 151 -18.70 0.71 -4.93
N THR A 152 -17.75 1.42 -5.54
CA THR A 152 -16.94 2.45 -4.86
C THR A 152 -17.82 3.50 -4.23
N LEU A 153 -18.84 3.99 -4.95
CA LEU A 153 -19.74 5.02 -4.44
C LEU A 153 -20.44 4.56 -3.15
N VAL A 154 -21.02 3.36 -3.16
CA VAL A 154 -21.74 2.82 -1.99
C VAL A 154 -20.76 2.47 -0.86
N LEU A 155 -19.64 1.83 -1.18
CA LEU A 155 -18.67 1.41 -0.17
C LEU A 155 -18.02 2.60 0.52
N LEU A 156 -17.64 3.63 -0.25
CA LEU A 156 -17.08 4.85 0.28
C LEU A 156 -18.07 5.56 1.21
N SER A 157 -19.34 5.70 0.82
CA SER A 157 -20.38 6.26 1.69
C SER A 157 -20.58 5.48 2.99
N LEU A 158 -20.40 4.16 2.98
CA LEU A 158 -20.48 3.35 4.20
C LEU A 158 -19.28 3.51 5.13
N VAL A 159 -18.08 3.71 4.57
CA VAL A 159 -16.81 3.83 5.32
C VAL A 159 -16.62 5.25 5.86
N LEU A 160 -16.96 6.27 5.08
CA LEU A 160 -16.83 7.67 5.46
C LEU A 160 -17.58 7.95 6.79
N GLY A 161 -16.88 8.59 7.72
CA GLY A 161 -17.40 8.93 9.04
C GLY A 161 -17.47 7.77 10.04
N ARG A 162 -17.12 6.53 9.63
CA ARG A 162 -17.07 5.37 10.53
C ARG A 162 -15.66 4.91 10.88
N VAL A 163 -14.68 5.25 10.04
CA VAL A 163 -13.24 5.15 10.34
C VAL A 163 -12.69 6.54 10.63
N LYS A 164 -11.74 6.62 11.56
CA LYS A 164 -11.01 7.83 11.97
C LYS A 164 -9.72 7.99 11.17
N ILE A 165 -9.07 6.92 10.73
CA ILE A 165 -7.92 6.97 9.81
C ILE A 165 -8.37 7.41 8.40
N PRO A 166 -7.47 8.04 7.61
CA PRO A 166 -7.81 8.51 6.27
C PRO A 166 -8.02 7.37 5.26
#